data_AF-A0A7S1K1N3-F1
#
_entry.id   AF-A0A7S1K1N3-F1
#
_cell.length_a   1.000
_cell.length_b   1.000
_cell.length_c   1.000
_cell.angle_alpha   90.00
_cell.angle_beta   90.00
_cell.angle_gamma   90.00
#
_symmetry.space_group_name_H-M   'P 1'
#
loop_
_entity.id
_entity.type
_entity.pdbx_description
1 polymer ?
#
loop_
_entity_poly.entity_id
_entity_poly.type
_entity_poly.pdbx_seq_one_letter_code
_entity_poly.pdbx_strand_id
1 'polypeptide(L)'
;QMDEDAFTCAVCSNPYTSCPYDLRLREPRVLRCGHTFCAHCIRELQRRAENGRIECPNRCEETTPVDPGESGVKNYTLLKAVADKEQDDQHRVTVLRKCASGACSLSLLEVAMVVEMGHLDQEIDAEAGL
;
A
#
# COMPACT_ATOMS: atom_id res chain seq x y z
N GLN A 1 -6.37 -12.19 7.78
CA GLN A 1 -6.54 -10.74 7.60
C GLN A 1 -5.20 -10.12 7.92
N MET A 2 -4.51 -9.58 6.92
CA MET A 2 -3.37 -8.68 7.19
C MET A 2 -3.99 -7.29 7.28
N ASP A 3 -3.70 -6.56 8.35
CA ASP A 3 -4.20 -5.20 8.57
C ASP A 3 -3.86 -4.31 7.36
N GLU A 4 -4.87 -3.75 6.67
CA GLU A 4 -4.65 -2.87 5.51
C GLU A 4 -3.79 -1.65 5.88
N ASP A 5 -3.84 -1.24 7.14
CA ASP A 5 -3.04 -0.16 7.70
C ASP A 5 -1.53 -0.46 7.73
N ALA A 6 -1.13 -1.74 7.68
CA ALA A 6 0.27 -2.17 7.74
C ALA A 6 1.12 -1.63 6.58
N PHE A 7 0.49 -1.26 5.46
CA PHE A 7 1.15 -0.75 4.26
C PHE A 7 1.07 0.76 4.10
N THR A 8 0.66 1.49 5.14
CA THR A 8 0.56 2.95 5.11
C THR A 8 1.47 3.62 6.14
N CYS A 9 1.83 4.87 5.87
CA CYS A 9 2.62 5.68 6.78
C CYS A 9 1.73 6.28 7.87
N ALA A 10 1.99 5.97 9.14
CA ALA A 10 1.19 6.48 10.27
C ALA A 10 1.18 8.02 10.42
N VAL A 11 2.11 8.75 9.76
CA VAL A 11 2.15 10.22 9.82
C VAL A 11 1.31 10.88 8.72
N CYS A 12 1.39 10.39 7.48
CA CYS A 12 0.69 11.02 6.34
C CYS A 12 -0.42 10.16 5.75
N SER A 13 -0.67 8.97 6.30
CA SER A 13 -1.66 7.97 5.86
C SER A 13 -1.53 7.53 4.40
N ASN A 14 -0.47 7.95 3.70
CA ASN A 14 -0.22 7.53 2.34
C ASN A 14 0.37 6.12 2.32
N PRO A 15 0.05 5.30 1.30
CA PRO A 15 0.65 3.99 1.12
C PRO A 15 2.15 4.11 0.87
N TYR A 16 2.89 3.11 1.34
CA TYR A 16 4.24 2.85 0.85
C TYR A 16 4.17 2.36 -0.60
N THR A 17 5.30 2.40 -1.31
CA THR A 17 5.35 1.89 -2.68
C THR A 17 6.70 1.28 -3.00
N SER A 18 6.72 0.30 -3.91
CA SER A 18 7.94 -0.19 -4.56
C SER A 18 8.24 0.52 -5.88
N CYS A 19 7.34 1.38 -6.36
CA CYS A 19 7.49 2.11 -7.62
C CYS A 19 8.74 3.00 -7.62
N PRO A 20 9.68 2.84 -8.57
CA PRO A 20 10.93 3.62 -8.61
C PRO A 20 10.73 5.14 -8.69
N TYR A 21 9.60 5.59 -9.26
CA TYR A 21 9.29 7.00 -9.43
C TYR A 21 9.02 7.69 -8.08
N ASP A 22 8.23 7.02 -7.23
CA ASP A 22 7.80 7.55 -5.93
C ASP A 22 8.63 7.02 -4.75
N LEU A 23 9.54 6.06 -5.01
CA LEU A 23 10.34 5.39 -3.98
C LEU A 23 11.09 6.41 -3.10
N ARG A 24 11.65 7.47 -3.68
CA ARG A 24 12.38 8.49 -2.89
C ARG A 24 11.50 9.20 -1.85
N LEU A 25 10.19 9.20 -2.00
CA LEU A 25 9.23 9.85 -1.11
C LEU A 25 8.50 8.83 -0.22
N ARG A 26 8.14 7.69 -0.79
CA ARG A 26 7.23 6.72 -0.20
C ARG A 26 7.91 5.41 0.25
N GLU A 27 9.24 5.30 0.10
CA GLU A 27 10.00 4.17 0.64
C GLU A 27 9.89 4.13 2.18
N PRO A 28 9.58 2.96 2.78
CA PRO A 28 9.52 2.80 4.22
C PRO A 28 10.91 2.86 4.85
N ARG A 29 11.05 3.69 5.88
CA ARG A 29 12.28 3.94 6.64
C ARG A 29 12.01 3.72 8.12
N VAL A 30 12.94 3.07 8.81
CA VAL A 30 12.83 2.68 10.22
C VAL A 30 13.66 3.61 11.10
N LEU A 31 13.05 4.07 12.19
CA LEU A 31 13.74 4.75 13.29
C LEU A 31 14.42 3.74 14.22
N ARG A 32 15.30 4.18 15.13
CA ARG A 32 15.98 3.28 16.09
C ARG A 32 15.03 2.47 16.97
N CYS A 33 13.84 3.02 17.25
CA CYS A 33 12.80 2.35 18.02
C CYS A 33 12.05 1.24 17.26
N GLY A 34 12.31 1.05 15.96
CA GLY A 34 11.63 0.05 15.13
C GLY A 34 10.36 0.56 14.42
N HIS A 35 9.84 1.73 14.77
CA HIS A 35 8.71 2.32 14.06
C HIS A 35 9.11 2.80 12.65
N THR A 36 8.21 2.57 11.70
CA THR A 36 8.45 2.81 10.28
C THR A 36 7.59 3.94 9.74
N PHE A 37 8.19 4.82 8.95
CA PHE A 37 7.54 5.96 8.28
C PHE A 37 8.10 6.12 6.87
N CYS A 38 7.41 6.86 6.00
CA CYS A 38 7.93 7.07 4.64
C CYS A 38 9.13 8.03 4.64
N ALA A 39 10.02 7.89 3.64
CA ALA A 39 11.21 8.70 3.48
C ALA A 39 10.93 10.21 3.49
N HIS A 40 9.81 10.65 2.91
CA HIS A 40 9.39 12.05 2.95
C HIS A 40 9.10 12.52 4.39
N CYS A 41 8.33 11.75 5.17
CA CYS A 41 8.03 12.09 6.57
C CYS A 41 9.29 12.09 7.43
N ILE A 42 10.22 11.14 7.23
CA ILE A 42 11.51 11.15 7.94
C ILE A 42 12.31 12.43 7.63
N ARG A 43 12.37 12.88 6.37
CA ARG A 43 13.04 14.14 6.01
C ARG A 43 12.40 15.36 6.66
N GLU A 44 11.08 15.38 6.76
CA GLU A 44 10.38 16.47 7.45
C GLU A 44 10.72 16.47 8.95
N LEU A 45 10.73 15.30 9.59
CA LEU A 45 11.13 15.15 10.98
C LEU A 45 12.60 15.57 11.20
N GLN A 46 13.50 15.22 10.29
CA GLN A 46 14.90 15.67 10.31
C GLN A 46 15.03 17.19 10.25
N ARG A 47 14.23 17.86 9.40
CA ARG A 47 14.23 19.33 9.31
C ARG A 47 13.72 20.02 10.57
N ARG A 48 12.83 19.36 11.32
CA ARG A 48 12.26 19.86 12.58
C ARG A 48 13.00 19.37 13.82
N ALA A 49 14.03 18.55 13.66
CA ALA A 49 14.74 17.92 14.76
C ALA A 49 15.51 18.98 15.56
N GLU A 50 15.18 19.10 16.85
CA GLU A 50 15.95 19.91 17.78
C GLU A 50 17.16 19.11 18.27
N ASN A 51 18.31 19.77 18.42
CA ASN A 51 19.56 19.17 18.89
C ASN A 51 20.04 17.94 18.07
N GLY A 52 19.64 17.85 16.80
CA GLY A 52 20.02 16.75 15.92
C GLY A 52 19.40 15.40 16.29
N ARG A 53 18.23 15.39 16.95
CA ARG A 53 17.50 14.16 17.30
C ARG A 53 16.06 14.21 16.83
N ILE A 54 15.62 13.13 16.21
CA ILE A 54 14.24 12.90 15.80
C ILE A 54 13.51 12.22 16.95
N GLU A 55 12.39 12.82 17.38
CA GLU A 55 11.43 12.17 18.25
C GLU A 55 10.50 11.25 17.45
N CYS A 56 10.18 10.09 18.00
CA CYS A 56 9.26 9.17 17.33
C CYS A 56 7.84 9.73 17.33
N PRO A 57 7.15 9.82 16.17
CA PRO A 57 5.75 10.20 16.10
C PRO A 57 4.83 9.36 16.99
N ASN A 58 5.17 8.09 17.21
CA ASN A 58 4.42 7.17 18.07
C ASN A 58 4.66 7.39 19.57
N ARG A 59 5.44 8.41 19.97
CA ARG A 59 5.69 8.79 21.37
C ARG A 59 6.29 7.66 22.23
N CYS A 60 7.09 6.77 21.63
CA CYS A 60 7.71 5.63 22.31
C CYS A 60 8.99 5.97 23.11
N GLU A 61 9.15 7.23 23.55
CA GLU A 61 10.28 7.79 24.34
C GLU A 61 11.69 7.73 23.71
N GLU A 62 11.92 6.84 22.76
CA GLU A 62 13.17 6.67 22.02
C GLU A 62 13.40 7.74 20.95
N THR A 63 14.65 8.17 20.81
CA THR A 63 15.05 9.19 19.83
C THR A 63 16.08 8.66 18.84
N THR A 64 15.99 9.11 17.59
CA THR A 64 16.91 8.72 16.52
C THR A 64 17.82 9.90 16.17
N PRO A 65 19.16 9.79 16.27
CA PRO A 65 20.07 10.82 15.80
C PRO A 65 19.85 11.12 14.31
N VAL A 66 19.93 12.39 13.95
CA VAL A 66 19.88 12.83 12.55
C VAL A 66 21.21 12.46 11.89
N ASP A 67 21.14 11.73 10.77
CA ASP A 67 22.29 11.50 9.91
C ASP A 67 22.28 12.54 8.75
N PRO A 68 23.33 13.38 8.61
CA PRO A 68 23.42 14.37 7.54
C PRO A 68 23.40 13.81 6.11
N GLY A 69 23.57 12.49 5.92
CA GLY A 69 23.55 11.84 4.61
C GLY A 69 22.38 10.88 4.38
N GLU A 70 21.67 10.45 5.44
CA GLU A 70 20.66 9.40 5.34
C GLU A 70 19.34 9.75 6.06
N SER A 71 18.22 9.59 5.36
CA SER A 71 16.87 9.71 5.92
C SER A 71 16.39 8.40 6.57
N GLY A 72 17.09 7.97 7.62
CA GLY A 72 16.80 6.72 8.35
C GLY A 72 17.17 5.45 7.58
N VAL A 73 17.08 4.29 8.24
CA VAL A 73 17.46 2.99 7.65
C VAL A 73 16.30 2.45 6.81
N LYS A 74 16.56 1.89 5.63
CA LYS A 74 15.53 1.27 4.80
C LYS A 74 14.91 0.06 5.49
N ASN A 75 13.58 -0.03 5.51
CA ASN A 75 12.88 -1.23 5.96
C ASN A 75 12.70 -2.18 4.75
N TYR A 76 13.73 -2.96 4.43
CA TYR A 76 13.72 -3.87 3.29
C TYR A 76 12.65 -4.95 3.38
N THR A 77 12.33 -5.41 4.59
CA THR A 77 11.27 -6.40 4.82
C THR A 77 9.91 -5.85 4.42
N LEU A 78 9.57 -4.64 4.88
CA LEU A 78 8.31 -4.00 4.51
C LEU A 78 8.30 -3.62 3.02
N LEU A 79 9.41 -3.11 2.49
CA LEU A 79 9.51 -2.77 1.07
C LEU A 79 9.28 -3.99 0.16
N LYS A 80 9.81 -5.16 0.55
CA LYS A 80 9.56 -6.41 -0.16
C LYS A 80 8.07 -6.80 -0.09
N ALA A 81 7.48 -6.75 1.10
CA ALA A 81 6.05 -7.06 1.26
C ALA A 81 5.14 -6.12 0.45
N VAL A 82 5.49 -4.82 0.37
CA VAL A 82 4.81 -3.84 -0.49
C VAL A 82 4.92 -4.24 -1.96
N ALA A 83 6.11 -4.62 -2.43
CA ALA A 83 6.33 -5.04 -3.81
C ALA A 83 5.54 -6.31 -4.15
N ASP A 84 5.54 -7.30 -3.25
CA ASP A 84 4.79 -8.55 -3.41
C ASP A 84 3.27 -8.25 -3.48
N LYS A 85 2.75 -7.39 -2.60
CA LYS A 85 1.35 -6.94 -2.66
C LYS A 85 1.02 -6.18 -3.96
N GLU A 86 1.86 -5.23 -4.36
CA GLU A 86 1.67 -4.48 -5.61
C GLU A 86 1.68 -5.42 -6.83
N GLN A 87 2.52 -6.46 -6.83
CA GLN A 87 2.56 -7.49 -7.88
C GLN A 87 1.28 -8.33 -7.88
N ASP A 88 0.80 -8.77 -6.72
CA ASP A 88 -0.45 -9.53 -6.59
C ASP A 88 -1.65 -8.69 -7.07
N ASP A 89 -1.72 -7.42 -6.67
CA ASP A 89 -2.77 -6.49 -7.09
C ASP A 89 -2.72 -6.26 -8.63
N GLN A 90 -1.53 -6.09 -9.20
CA GLN A 90 -1.35 -5.99 -10.66
C GLN A 90 -1.75 -7.27 -11.39
N HIS A 91 -1.45 -8.44 -10.82
CA HIS A 91 -1.86 -9.72 -11.37
C HIS A 91 -3.38 -9.84 -11.38
N ARG A 92 -4.04 -9.50 -10.28
CA ARG A 92 -5.52 -9.48 -10.17
C ARG A 92 -6.16 -8.57 -11.20
N VAL A 93 -5.69 -7.33 -11.34
CA VAL A 93 -6.19 -6.39 -12.36
C VAL A 93 -5.95 -6.92 -13.77
N THR A 94 -4.81 -7.56 -14.02
CA THR A 94 -4.51 -8.14 -15.34
C THR A 94 -5.46 -9.29 -15.68
N VAL A 95 -5.76 -10.16 -14.72
CA VAL A 95 -6.73 -11.25 -14.88
C VAL A 95 -8.12 -10.66 -15.16
N LEU A 96 -8.58 -9.71 -14.34
CA LEU A 96 -9.88 -9.05 -14.53
C LEU A 96 -9.97 -8.37 -15.90
N ARG A 97 -8.92 -7.69 -16.35
CA ARG A 97 -8.87 -7.07 -17.69
C ARG A 97 -8.97 -8.11 -18.80
N LYS A 98 -8.30 -9.25 -18.68
CA LYS A 98 -8.41 -10.36 -19.64
C LYS A 98 -9.84 -10.90 -19.68
N CYS A 99 -10.44 -11.13 -18.51
CA CYS A 99 -11.84 -11.56 -18.40
C CYS A 99 -12.80 -10.54 -19.04
N ALA A 100 -12.62 -9.24 -18.79
CA ALA A 100 -13.43 -8.18 -19.39
C ALA A 100 -13.27 -8.13 -20.93
N SER A 101 -12.04 -8.26 -21.45
CA SER A 101 -11.80 -8.30 -22.90
C SER A 101 -12.41 -9.54 -23.56
N GLY A 102 -12.37 -10.69 -22.87
CA GLY A 102 -13.06 -11.91 -23.30
C GLY A 102 -14.57 -11.71 -23.31
N ALA A 103 -15.13 -11.15 -22.25
CA ALA A 103 -16.56 -10.84 -22.13
C ALA A 103 -17.06 -9.87 -23.22
N CYS A 104 -16.28 -8.84 -23.58
CA CYS A 104 -16.59 -7.94 -24.68
C CYS A 104 -16.57 -8.61 -26.06
N SER A 105 -15.98 -9.81 -26.17
CA SER A 105 -15.95 -10.61 -27.41
C SER A 105 -17.07 -11.65 -27.46
N LEU A 106 -17.85 -11.81 -26.38
CA LEU A 106 -18.98 -12.74 -26.32
C LEU A 106 -20.23 -12.11 -26.98
N SER A 107 -20.99 -12.93 -27.68
CA SER A 107 -22.35 -12.62 -28.09
C SER A 107 -23.30 -12.62 -26.88
N LEU A 108 -24.47 -12.00 -27.02
CA LEU A 108 -25.49 -11.96 -25.96
C LEU A 108 -25.89 -13.35 -25.44
N LEU A 109 -25.89 -14.37 -26.32
CA LEU A 109 -26.21 -15.75 -25.94
C LEU A 109 -25.10 -16.37 -25.09
N GLU A 110 -23.84 -16.14 -25.46
CA GLU A 110 -22.69 -16.62 -24.69
C GLU A 110 -22.58 -15.91 -23.33
N VAL A 111 -22.91 -14.62 -23.25
CA VAL A 111 -23.02 -13.90 -21.96
C VAL A 111 -24.13 -14.51 -21.09
N ALA A 112 -25.31 -14.77 -21.64
CA ALA A 112 -26.42 -15.40 -20.92
C ALA A 112 -26.04 -16.80 -20.37
N MET A 113 -25.33 -17.60 -21.17
CA MET A 113 -24.81 -18.90 -20.72
C MET A 113 -23.81 -18.77 -19.56
N VAL A 114 -22.91 -17.78 -19.60
CA VAL A 114 -21.94 -17.54 -18.51
C VAL A 114 -22.63 -17.09 -17.22
N VAL A 115 -23.67 -16.25 -17.34
CA VAL A 115 -24.50 -15.81 -16.20
C VAL A 115 -25.22 -17.01 -15.58
N GLU A 116 -25.93 -17.82 -16.39
CA GLU A 116 -26.63 -19.03 -15.93
C GLU A 116 -25.68 -20.08 -15.34
N MET A 117 -24.50 -20.31 -15.96
CA MET A 117 -23.52 -21.26 -15.45
C MET A 117 -22.82 -20.77 -14.16
N GLY A 118 -22.70 -19.45 -14.01
CA GLY A 118 -22.09 -18.82 -12.85
C GLY A 118 -23.04 -18.54 -11.70
N HIS A 119 -24.36 -18.72 -11.90
CA HIS A 119 -25.41 -18.30 -10.96
C HIS A 119 -25.28 -16.81 -10.56
N LEU A 120 -24.74 -15.97 -11.44
CA LEU A 120 -24.39 -14.56 -11.16
C LEU A 120 -25.64 -13.66 -11.05
N ASP A 121 -26.79 -14.17 -11.47
CA ASP A 121 -28.12 -13.60 -11.39
C ASP A 121 -28.72 -13.59 -9.97
N GLN A 122 -28.04 -14.20 -8.99
CA GLN A 122 -28.47 -14.22 -7.59
C GLN A 122 -27.85 -13.12 -6.70
N GLU A 123 -26.91 -12.30 -7.20
CA GLU A 123 -26.14 -11.33 -6.39
C GLU A 123 -26.61 -9.86 -6.48
N ILE A 124 -27.79 -9.55 -7.05
CA ILE A 124 -28.24 -8.15 -7.24
C ILE A 124 -29.27 -7.65 -6.20
N ASP A 125 -29.75 -8.46 -5.26
CA ASP A 125 -30.74 -7.97 -4.26
C ASP A 125 -30.38 -8.36 -2.83
N ALA A 126 -29.55 -7.54 -2.15
CA ALA A 126 -29.45 -7.57 -0.69
C ALA A 126 -29.04 -6.24 0.00
N GLU A 127 -29.15 -5.07 -0.63
CA GLU A 127 -29.01 -3.77 0.10
C GLU A 127 -29.93 -2.71 -0.53
N ALA A 128 -31.23 -2.99 -0.57
CA ALA A 128 -32.28 -1.99 -0.76
C ALA A 128 -33.48 -2.36 0.11
N GLY A 129 -33.36 -2.16 1.42
CA GLY A 129 -34.43 -2.51 2.35
C GLY A 129 -34.28 -1.88 3.74
N LEU A 130 -34.78 -0.63 3.83
CA LEU A 130 -35.23 0.14 5.00
C LEU A 130 -34.20 0.62 6.04
#